data_AF-A0A927XW33-F1
#
_entry.id   AF-A0A927XW33-F1
#
_cell.length_a   1.000
_cell.length_b   1.000
_cell.length_c   1.000
_cell.angle_alpha   90.00
_cell.angle_beta   90.00
_cell.angle_gamma   90.00
#
_symmetry.space_group_name_H-M   'P 1'
#
loop_
_entity.id
_entity.type
_entity.pdbx_description
1 polymer ?
#
loop_
_entity_poly.entity_id
_entity_poly.type
_entity_poly.pdbx_seq_one_letter_code
_entity_poly.pdbx_strand_id
1 'polypeptide(L)'
;METFTVWIKTDGAGCITAINSSAFLTAFEGWQQIDEGYSAKHQHAQVLYLPLPLRDEEGCLRYRYAEGQILERTAEEMAADKQTPSETPGEAAGDIESRLTSIEQQLEMLLEGVTADE
;
A
#
# COMPACT_ATOMS: atom_id res chain seq x y z
N MET A 1 27.65 18.65 -12.39
CA MET A 1 27.11 17.37 -11.91
C MET A 1 25.60 17.50 -11.89
N GLU A 2 24.88 16.44 -12.21
CA GLU A 2 23.40 16.43 -12.17
C GLU A 2 22.93 16.18 -10.72
N THR A 3 21.97 16.96 -10.24
CA THR A 3 21.33 16.72 -8.94
C THR A 3 20.13 15.80 -9.09
N PHE A 4 19.93 14.96 -8.07
CA PHE A 4 18.74 14.14 -7.93
C PHE A 4 17.93 14.67 -6.75
N THR A 5 16.68 15.03 -7.03
CA THR A 5 15.72 15.48 -6.02
C THR A 5 15.00 14.27 -5.45
N VAL A 6 14.90 14.18 -4.12
CA VAL A 6 14.21 13.10 -3.42
C VAL A 6 12.79 13.53 -3.06
N TRP A 7 11.85 12.64 -3.32
CA TRP A 7 10.42 12.86 -3.16
C TRP A 7 9.78 11.75 -2.34
N ILE A 8 8.76 12.08 -1.55
CA ILE A 8 7.94 11.13 -0.81
C ILE A 8 6.46 11.28 -1.13
N LYS A 9 5.69 10.22 -0.87
CA LYS A 9 4.24 10.30 -0.68
C LYS A 9 3.91 9.94 0.76
N THR A 10 2.89 10.59 1.32
CA THR A 10 2.37 10.26 2.64
C THR A 10 0.88 9.93 2.57
N ASP A 11 0.40 9.12 3.50
CA ASP A 11 -1.04 8.98 3.75
C ASP A 11 -1.59 10.14 4.60
N GLY A 12 -2.88 10.06 4.96
CA GLY A 12 -3.55 11.07 5.79
C GLY A 12 -3.03 11.17 7.24
N ALA A 13 -2.30 10.16 7.72
CA ALA A 13 -1.64 10.17 9.02
C ALA A 13 -0.17 10.65 8.95
N GLY A 14 0.32 10.97 7.74
CA GLY A 14 1.70 11.37 7.51
C GLY A 14 2.68 10.19 7.41
N CYS A 15 2.21 8.94 7.34
CA CYS A 15 3.09 7.79 7.13
C CYS A 15 3.59 7.78 5.69
N ILE A 16 4.89 7.54 5.50
CA ILE A 16 5.51 7.58 4.18
C ILE A 16 5.10 6.30 3.44
N THR A 17 4.32 6.44 2.37
CA THR A 17 3.81 5.33 1.56
C THR A 17 4.69 5.02 0.36
N ALA A 18 5.49 6.00 -0.10
CA ALA A 18 6.46 5.83 -1.17
C ALA A 18 7.61 6.83 -1.02
N ILE A 19 8.80 6.45 -1.50
CA ILE A 19 9.98 7.32 -1.63
C ILE A 19 10.66 7.06 -2.98
N ASN A 20 11.02 8.11 -3.71
CA ASN A 20 11.64 8.01 -5.02
C ASN A 20 12.48 9.26 -5.36
N SER A 21 13.07 9.31 -6.55
CA SER A 21 13.89 10.44 -7.00
C SER A 21 13.49 10.93 -8.39
N SER A 22 13.96 12.13 -8.74
CA SER A 22 13.83 12.69 -10.09
C SER A 22 14.49 11.85 -11.19
N ALA A 23 15.38 10.91 -10.85
CA ALA A 23 15.98 9.99 -11.82
C ALA A 23 14.97 9.00 -12.42
N PHE A 24 13.88 8.71 -11.70
CA PHE A 24 12.88 7.71 -12.09
C PHE A 24 11.46 8.27 -12.19
N LEU A 25 11.18 9.40 -11.52
CA LEU A 25 9.86 10.02 -11.57
C LEU A 25 9.67 10.82 -12.86
N THR A 26 8.57 10.53 -13.55
CA THR A 26 8.09 11.30 -14.72
C THR A 26 6.88 12.18 -14.38
N ALA A 27 6.23 11.96 -13.23
CA ALA A 27 5.10 12.73 -12.72
C ALA A 27 5.22 12.93 -11.20
N PHE A 28 4.88 14.13 -10.74
CA PHE A 28 5.06 14.57 -9.35
C PHE A 28 3.74 14.77 -8.60
N GLU A 29 2.62 14.34 -9.16
CA GLU A 29 1.32 14.46 -8.50
C GLU A 29 1.25 13.64 -7.21
N GLY A 30 0.90 14.32 -6.11
CA GLY A 30 0.88 13.75 -4.76
C GLY A 30 2.25 13.48 -4.15
N TRP A 31 3.34 13.92 -4.79
CA TRP A 31 4.69 13.83 -4.25
C TRP A 31 5.11 15.13 -3.55
N GLN A 32 5.84 15.00 -2.45
CA GLN A 32 6.47 16.10 -1.73
C GLN A 32 7.99 15.98 -1.81
N GLN A 33 8.68 17.03 -2.25
CA GLN A 33 10.13 17.10 -2.24
C GLN A 33 10.63 17.24 -0.81
N ILE A 34 11.69 16.49 -0.46
CA ILE A 34 12.26 16.51 0.89
C ILE A 34 13.76 16.79 0.94
N ASP A 35 14.48 16.53 -0.15
CA ASP A 35 15.94 16.63 -0.19
C ASP A 35 16.46 16.71 -1.65
N GLU A 36 17.72 17.09 -1.82
CA GLU A 36 18.39 17.15 -3.12
C GLU A 36 19.90 16.92 -2.98
N GLY A 37 20.49 16.13 -3.87
CA GLY A 37 21.94 15.98 -3.92
C GLY A 37 22.47 15.10 -5.03
N TYR A 38 23.78 14.85 -5.01
CA TYR A 38 24.53 14.24 -6.13
C TYR A 38 24.90 12.76 -5.91
N SER A 39 24.65 12.22 -4.72
CA SER A 39 25.09 10.87 -4.36
C SER A 39 24.10 9.78 -4.77
N ALA A 40 24.58 8.53 -4.82
CA ALA A 40 23.76 7.35 -5.10
C ALA A 40 22.53 7.24 -4.17
N LYS A 41 22.60 7.68 -2.91
CA LYS A 41 21.43 7.73 -2.01
C LYS A 41 20.29 8.65 -2.51
N HIS A 42 20.60 9.75 -3.21
CA HIS A 42 19.58 10.63 -3.77
C HIS A 42 19.09 10.07 -5.11
N GLN A 43 19.99 9.52 -5.93
CA GLN A 43 19.62 8.91 -7.21
C GLN A 43 18.71 7.69 -7.01
N HIS A 44 19.10 6.74 -6.16
CA HIS A 44 18.38 5.49 -5.89
C HIS A 44 17.64 5.55 -4.56
N ALA A 45 16.85 6.62 -4.36
CA ALA A 45 16.25 6.91 -3.06
C ALA A 45 15.32 5.79 -2.55
N GLN A 46 14.69 5.05 -3.45
CA GLN A 46 13.83 3.90 -3.15
C GLN A 46 14.50 2.84 -2.25
N VAL A 47 15.81 2.64 -2.41
CA VAL A 47 16.56 1.54 -1.77
C VAL A 47 17.67 2.05 -0.85
N LEU A 48 18.23 3.23 -1.13
CA LEU A 48 19.43 3.73 -0.45
C LEU A 48 19.20 4.94 0.46
N TYR A 49 18.03 5.58 0.41
CA TYR A 49 17.80 6.81 1.19
C TYR A 49 17.50 6.54 2.65
N LEU A 50 16.75 5.47 2.93
CA LEU A 50 16.33 5.07 4.26
C LEU A 50 17.29 4.02 4.84
N PRO A 51 17.52 4.01 6.16
CA PRO A 51 18.41 3.02 6.79
C PRO A 51 17.82 1.61 6.80
N LEU A 52 16.49 1.47 6.81
CA LEU A 52 15.75 0.21 6.68
C LEU A 52 14.76 0.30 5.51
N PRO A 53 14.24 -0.84 5.00
CA PRO A 53 13.19 -0.84 4.00
C PRO A 53 11.97 -0.04 4.45
N LEU A 54 11.22 0.55 3.50
CA LEU A 54 10.05 1.38 3.82
C LEU A 54 8.98 0.64 4.66
N ARG A 55 8.87 -0.67 4.46
CA ARG A 55 7.94 -1.57 5.15
C ARG A 55 8.69 -2.60 5.99
N ASP A 56 8.07 -3.05 7.08
CA ASP A 56 8.53 -4.24 7.80
C ASP A 56 8.16 -5.53 7.07
N GLU A 57 8.53 -6.67 7.66
CA GLU A 57 8.27 -8.00 7.11
C GLU A 57 6.76 -8.32 7.01
N GLU A 58 5.94 -7.61 7.78
CA GLU A 58 4.49 -7.75 7.82
C GLU A 58 3.78 -6.67 6.98
N GLY A 59 4.53 -5.83 6.25
CA GLY A 59 4.00 -4.80 5.36
C GLY A 59 3.68 -3.45 6.01
N CYS A 60 3.93 -3.29 7.32
CA CYS A 60 3.65 -2.06 8.06
C CYS A 60 4.66 -0.96 7.70
N LEU A 61 4.19 0.28 7.52
CA LEU A 61 5.04 1.42 7.20
C LEU A 61 5.94 1.77 8.38
N ARG A 62 7.26 1.84 8.17
CA ARG A 62 8.24 2.13 9.23
C ARG A 62 8.45 3.62 9.50
N TYR A 63 8.11 4.47 8.56
CA TYR A 63 8.50 5.88 8.60
C TYR A 63 7.30 6.81 8.47
N ARG A 64 7.37 7.94 9.16
CA ARG A 64 6.46 9.08 9.01
C ARG A 64 7.22 10.34 8.69
N TYR A 65 6.56 11.28 8.03
CA TYR A 65 7.10 12.59 7.75
C TYR A 65 6.43 13.63 8.65
N ALA A 66 7.21 14.28 9.50
CA ALA A 66 6.73 15.31 10.41
C ALA A 66 7.78 16.41 10.54
N GLU A 67 7.33 17.67 10.57
CA GLU A 67 8.19 18.85 10.79
C GLU A 67 9.39 18.94 9.83
N GLY A 68 9.21 18.50 8.59
CA GLY A 68 10.28 18.54 7.58
C GLY A 68 11.25 17.37 7.65
N GLN A 69 11.04 16.40 8.56
CA GLN A 69 11.96 15.29 8.82
C GLN A 69 11.28 13.93 8.68
N ILE A 70 12.08 12.94 8.26
CA ILE A 70 11.67 11.53 8.31
C ILE A 70 11.96 11.00 9.71
N LEU A 71 10.94 10.48 10.37
CA LEU A 71 11.02 9.84 11.68
C LEU A 71 10.63 8.37 11.56
N GLU A 72 11.37 7.49 12.22
CA GLU A 72 10.95 6.10 12.41
C GLU A 72 9.76 6.06 13.36
N ARG A 73 8.77 5.24 13.03
CA ARG A 73 7.59 5.00 13.87
C ARG A 73 7.98 4.07 15.01
N THR A 74 7.32 4.25 16.15
CA THR A 74 7.45 3.34 17.27
C THR A 74 6.83 1.98 16.94
N ALA A 75 7.30 0.93 17.61
CA ALA A 75 6.71 -0.40 17.47
C ALA A 75 5.22 -0.41 17.87
N GLU A 76 4.82 0.43 18.83
CA GLU A 76 3.43 0.59 19.25
C GLU A 76 2.56 1.20 18.15
N GLU A 77 3.02 2.26 17.48
CA GLU A 77 2.31 2.85 16.34
C GLU A 77 2.14 1.84 15.20
N MET A 78 3.19 1.08 14.89
CA MET A 78 3.13 0.06 13.84
C MET A 78 2.25 -1.14 14.25
N ALA A 79 2.20 -1.49 15.54
CA ALA A 79 1.32 -2.54 16.04
C ALA A 79 -0.16 -2.12 16.06
N ALA A 80 -0.45 -0.82 16.19
CA ALA A 80 -1.82 -0.30 16.10
C ALA A 80 -2.40 -0.49 14.69
N ASP A 81 -1.60 -0.33 13.63
CA ASP A 81 -2.03 -0.61 12.24
C ASP A 81 -2.48 -2.06 12.05
N LYS A 82 -1.86 -3.00 12.79
CA LYS A 82 -2.21 -4.44 12.76
C LYS A 82 -3.53 -4.71 13.50
N GLN A 83 -3.90 -3.87 14.46
CA GLN A 83 -5.10 -4.04 15.29
C GLN A 83 -6.34 -3.40 14.68
N THR A 84 -6.19 -2.46 13.74
CA THR A 84 -7.30 -2.12 12.84
C THR A 84 -7.61 -3.37 12.02
N PRO A 85 -8.81 -3.97 12.17
CA PRO A 85 -9.22 -5.00 11.25
C PRO A 85 -9.38 -4.31 9.89
N SER A 86 -8.38 -4.44 9.02
CA SER A 86 -8.68 -4.56 7.60
C SER A 86 -9.73 -5.65 7.52
N GLU A 87 -10.90 -5.35 6.96
CA GLU A 87 -12.04 -6.26 6.79
C GLU A 87 -11.54 -7.71 6.75
N THR A 88 -11.66 -8.39 7.88
CA THR A 88 -10.95 -9.65 8.08
C THR A 88 -11.40 -10.63 6.98
N PRO A 89 -10.54 -11.55 6.53
CA PRO A 89 -10.93 -12.57 5.57
C PRO A 89 -12.18 -13.36 5.98
N GLY A 90 -12.58 -13.35 7.25
CA GLY A 90 -13.82 -13.98 7.73
C GLY A 90 -15.10 -13.30 7.25
N GLU A 91 -15.13 -11.97 7.12
CA GLU A 91 -16.29 -11.22 6.62
C GLU A 91 -16.38 -11.33 5.10
N ALA A 92 -15.24 -11.28 4.42
CA ALA A 92 -15.12 -11.58 2.99
C ALA A 92 -15.42 -13.05 2.67
N ALA A 93 -15.05 -14.00 3.54
CA ALA A 93 -15.35 -15.43 3.36
C ALA A 93 -16.84 -15.71 3.49
N GLY A 94 -17.52 -15.12 4.49
CA GLY A 94 -18.98 -15.21 4.60
C GLY A 94 -19.70 -14.64 3.38
N ASP A 95 -19.20 -13.53 2.82
CA ASP A 95 -19.72 -12.94 1.58
C ASP A 95 -19.49 -13.86 0.37
N ILE A 96 -18.31 -14.50 0.29
CA ILE A 96 -17.99 -15.48 -0.76
C ILE A 96 -18.89 -16.73 -0.65
N GLU A 97 -19.09 -17.28 0.55
CA GLU A 97 -19.96 -18.44 0.77
C GLU A 97 -21.42 -18.12 0.39
N SER A 98 -21.93 -16.95 0.81
CA SER A 98 -23.27 -16.50 0.43
C SER A 98 -23.43 -16.34 -1.08
N ARG A 99 -22.44 -15.74 -1.74
CA ARG A 99 -22.41 -15.60 -3.21
C ARG A 99 -22.31 -16.94 -3.92
N LEU A 100 -21.55 -17.90 -3.38
CA LEU A 100 -21.43 -19.25 -3.93
C LEU A 100 -22.78 -19.97 -3.90
N THR A 101 -23.46 -19.97 -2.74
CA THR A 101 -24.79 -20.57 -2.60
C THR A 101 -25.82 -19.89 -3.50
N SER A 102 -25.74 -18.56 -3.66
CA SER A 102 -26.63 -17.84 -4.59
C SER A 102 -26.39 -18.24 -6.04
N ILE A 103 -25.13 -18.47 -6.45
CA ILE A 103 -24.80 -18.91 -7.81
C ILE A 103 -25.25 -20.36 -8.03
N GLU A 104 -25.05 -21.24 -7.05
CA GLU A 104 -25.50 -22.64 -7.11
C GLU A 104 -27.01 -22.74 -7.33
N GLN A 105 -27.82 -21.99 -6.57
CA GLN A 105 -29.28 -21.96 -6.75
C GLN A 105 -29.71 -21.35 -8.09
N GLN A 106 -28.99 -20.35 -8.59
CA GLN A 106 -29.26 -19.79 -9.93
C GLN A 106 -28.96 -20.79 -11.05
N LEU A 107 -27.89 -21.58 -10.90
CA LEU A 107 -27.52 -22.63 -11.85
C LEU A 107 -28.53 -23.77 -11.86
N GLU A 108 -29.04 -24.17 -10.69
CA GLU A 108 -30.07 -25.20 -10.57
C GLU A 108 -31.38 -24.78 -11.24
N MET A 109 -31.86 -23.56 -10.99
CA MET A 109 -33.05 -23.03 -11.68
C MET A 109 -32.87 -22.96 -13.21
N LEU A 110 -31.67 -22.64 -13.69
CA LEU A 110 -31.38 -22.58 -15.13
C LEU A 110 -31.35 -23.98 -15.77
N LEU A 111 -30.82 -24.97 -15.05
CA LEU A 111 -30.74 -26.36 -15.50
C LEU A 111 -32.12 -27.03 -15.48
N GLU A 112 -32.93 -26.79 -14.45
CA GLU A 112 -34.31 -27.30 -14.36
C GLU A 112 -35.23 -26.68 -15.43
N GLY A 113 -35.05 -25.40 -15.75
CA GLY A 113 -35.76 -24.71 -16.83
C GLY A 113 -35.37 -25.17 -18.24
N VAL A 114 -34.20 -25.80 -18.42
CA VAL A 114 -33.72 -26.38 -19.69
C VAL A 114 -34.28 -27.80 -19.93
N THR A 115 -34.69 -28.52 -18.87
CA THR A 115 -35.19 -29.90 -18.97
C THR A 115 -36.69 -30.04 -19.25
N ALA A 116 -37.41 -28.95 -19.50
CA ALA A 116 -38.88 -28.95 -19.65
C ALA A 116 -39.41 -28.98 -21.10
N ASP A 117 -38.56 -29.18 -22.11
CA ASP A 117 -38.99 -29.35 -23.50
C ASP A 117 -38.27 -30.56 -24.15
N GLU A 118 -38.78 -31.77 -23.89
CA GLU A 118 -38.68 -32.94 -24.78
C GLU A 118 -39.86 -33.89 -24.58
#